data_AF-F8TH44-F1
#
_entry.id   AF-F8TH44-F1
#
_cell.length_a   1.000
_cell.length_b   1.000
_cell.length_c   1.000
_cell.angle_alpha   90.00
_cell.angle_beta   90.00
_cell.angle_gamma   90.00
#
_symmetry.space_group_name_H-M   'P 1'
#
loop_
_entity.id
_entity.type
_entity.pdbx_description
1 polymer ?
#
loop_
_entity_poly.entity_id
_entity_poly.type
_entity_poly.pdbx_seq_one_letter_code
_entity_poly.pdbx_strand_id
1 'polypeptide(L)'
;PKASRGICGADAHAIAGRNYLRMAAAGSAAHSDHGREICHVLHNASPDGNYKIRDEAKLLRLAKEWDIETEGRDIYEIGHEVAEVGLIEYGKPFGTQRFLERATEERQKVWAENDIAPRAIDREVSTSLHMTHMGNTADAEALVKQSLRVGMADGWGGSMMGTEFSDILFGTPTVHATEGNLGVLEKDMVNIIVHGHDPAFSEMVVVAAELKEMTDYAKSKGAKGLNITGLCCTANEVAMRHGVRMVGNFLQQENALLTGAVEMMCVDVQCIFPGLSPLAECFHTHFVTTSPIAQIPGSIYVQFNHETAMDQAKELVRMAIDNYENRDESKVFIPESKQNCHVGYPCEQIIRELDDVTNSHVEERGSYLPAIDAIKAGVLRGAVAMVGCNNPKVRPDYSHIEIMKELMKNDILIVATGCAAQAAAKAGLLSKDAKYLCGDGLRRVCDLVD
;
A
#
# COMPACT_ATOMS: atom_id res chain seq x y z
N PRO A 1 46.85 -2.05 -3.21
CA PRO A 1 45.94 -2.02 -4.39
C PRO A 1 44.75 -2.95 -4.15
N LYS A 2 43.51 -2.51 -4.37
CA LYS A 2 42.35 -3.42 -4.39
C LYS A 2 42.45 -4.28 -5.65
N ALA A 3 42.22 -5.58 -5.54
CA ALA A 3 42.19 -6.47 -6.69
C ALA A 3 41.05 -6.06 -7.66
N SER A 4 41.28 -6.18 -8.97
CA SER A 4 40.29 -5.86 -10.00
C SER A 4 39.17 -6.89 -10.13
N ARG A 5 39.32 -8.07 -9.51
CA ARG A 5 38.36 -9.17 -9.49
C ARG A 5 38.29 -9.78 -8.10
N GLY A 6 37.14 -10.37 -7.77
CA GLY A 6 36.99 -11.27 -6.63
C GLY A 6 37.68 -12.62 -6.88
N ILE A 7 37.72 -13.47 -5.85
CA ILE A 7 38.39 -14.79 -5.91
C ILE A 7 37.85 -15.65 -7.06
N CYS A 8 36.53 -15.62 -7.30
CA CYS A 8 35.88 -16.39 -8.37
C CYS A 8 36.05 -15.78 -9.78
N GLY A 9 36.76 -14.67 -9.92
CA GLY A 9 36.95 -13.97 -11.20
C GLY A 9 35.88 -12.93 -11.54
N ALA A 10 34.84 -12.75 -10.72
CA ALA A 10 33.85 -11.68 -10.93
C ALA A 10 34.48 -10.30 -10.77
N ASP A 11 34.23 -9.39 -11.72
CA ASP A 11 34.65 -8.00 -11.64
C ASP A 11 33.60 -7.13 -10.92
N ALA A 12 33.87 -5.83 -10.80
CA ALA A 12 32.99 -4.89 -10.12
C ALA A 12 31.57 -4.81 -10.75
N HIS A 13 31.45 -4.96 -12.07
CA HIS A 13 30.16 -4.88 -12.77
C HIS A 13 29.30 -6.11 -12.51
N ALA A 14 29.90 -7.30 -12.57
CA ALA A 14 29.24 -8.55 -12.21
C ALA A 14 28.75 -8.52 -10.75
N ILE A 15 29.58 -8.02 -9.82
CA ILE A 15 29.22 -7.92 -8.40
C ILE A 15 28.06 -6.93 -8.21
N ALA A 16 28.14 -5.73 -8.81
CA ALA A 16 27.09 -4.72 -8.71
C ALA A 16 25.76 -5.22 -9.32
N GLY A 17 25.81 -5.80 -10.52
CA GLY A 17 24.62 -6.34 -11.20
C GLY A 17 23.95 -7.47 -10.42
N ARG A 18 24.73 -8.38 -9.80
CA ARG A 18 24.19 -9.46 -8.97
C ARG A 18 23.49 -8.93 -7.73
N ASN A 19 24.09 -7.94 -7.07
CA ASN A 19 23.50 -7.31 -5.89
C ASN A 19 22.22 -6.56 -6.25
N TYR A 20 22.23 -5.80 -7.35
CA TYR A 20 21.04 -5.10 -7.85
C TYR A 20 19.90 -6.07 -8.16
N LEU A 21 20.19 -7.17 -8.88
CA LEU A 21 19.19 -8.18 -9.20
C LEU A 21 18.62 -8.86 -7.95
N ARG A 22 19.45 -9.13 -6.93
CA ARG A 22 18.95 -9.67 -5.66
C ARG A 22 18.04 -8.70 -4.92
N MET A 23 18.33 -7.40 -4.96
CA MET A 23 17.46 -6.38 -4.37
C MET A 23 16.11 -6.32 -5.09
N ALA A 24 16.12 -6.33 -6.43
CA ALA A 24 14.89 -6.39 -7.23
C ALA A 24 14.08 -7.65 -6.92
N ALA A 25 14.72 -8.83 -6.92
CA ALA A 25 14.06 -10.10 -6.64
C ALA A 25 13.47 -10.17 -5.22
N ALA A 26 14.17 -9.62 -4.21
CA ALA A 26 13.65 -9.55 -2.85
C ALA A 26 12.44 -8.61 -2.73
N GLY A 27 12.48 -7.45 -3.41
CA GLY A 27 11.33 -6.55 -3.48
C GLY A 27 10.14 -7.20 -4.16
N SER A 28 10.36 -7.83 -5.31
CA SER A 28 9.30 -8.55 -6.03
C SER A 28 8.73 -9.72 -5.22
N ALA A 29 9.55 -10.45 -4.46
CA ALA A 29 9.07 -11.51 -3.58
C ALA A 29 8.15 -10.97 -2.47
N ALA A 30 8.44 -9.78 -1.92
CA ALA A 30 7.62 -9.17 -0.88
C ALA A 30 6.21 -8.79 -1.40
N HIS A 31 6.12 -8.14 -2.55
CA HIS A 31 4.83 -7.83 -3.17
C HIS A 31 4.15 -9.06 -3.77
N SER A 32 4.92 -10.07 -4.20
CA SER A 32 4.38 -11.35 -4.63
C SER A 32 3.62 -12.04 -3.50
N ASP A 33 4.21 -12.13 -2.31
CA ASP A 33 3.55 -12.81 -1.18
C ASP A 33 2.35 -12.03 -0.69
N HIS A 34 2.46 -10.70 -0.60
CA HIS A 34 1.32 -9.81 -0.31
C HIS A 34 0.16 -10.08 -1.28
N GLY A 35 0.40 -10.01 -2.59
CA GLY A 35 -0.65 -10.20 -3.59
C GLY A 35 -1.27 -11.60 -3.51
N ARG A 36 -0.44 -12.62 -3.28
CA ARG A 36 -0.89 -14.01 -3.19
C ARG A 36 -1.82 -14.24 -1.99
N GLU A 37 -1.48 -13.69 -0.84
CA GLU A 37 -2.34 -13.82 0.35
C GLU A 37 -3.71 -13.20 0.10
N ILE A 38 -3.79 -12.06 -0.58
CA ILE A 38 -5.08 -11.47 -0.98
C ILE A 38 -5.83 -12.36 -2.00
N CYS A 39 -5.14 -13.03 -2.91
CA CYS A 39 -5.77 -14.06 -3.75
C CYS A 39 -6.37 -15.20 -2.92
N HIS A 40 -5.66 -15.67 -1.89
CA HIS A 40 -6.19 -16.70 -0.98
C HIS A 40 -7.39 -16.19 -0.19
N VAL A 41 -7.41 -14.92 0.22
CA VAL A 41 -8.58 -14.31 0.87
C VAL A 41 -9.78 -14.28 -0.07
N LEU A 42 -9.60 -13.87 -1.33
CA LEU A 42 -10.67 -13.86 -2.33
C LEU A 42 -11.20 -15.27 -2.63
N HIS A 43 -10.31 -16.24 -2.74
CA HIS A 43 -10.68 -17.64 -2.94
C HIS A 43 -11.51 -18.22 -1.79
N ASN A 44 -11.28 -17.77 -0.56
CA ASN A 44 -12.00 -18.24 0.62
C ASN A 44 -13.18 -17.32 1.03
N ALA A 45 -13.44 -16.25 0.28
CA ALA A 45 -14.54 -15.33 0.57
C ALA A 45 -15.89 -16.04 0.42
N SER A 46 -16.85 -15.70 1.29
CA SER A 46 -18.19 -16.30 1.29
C SER A 46 -19.22 -15.34 1.90
N PRO A 47 -20.53 -15.48 1.60
CA PRO A 47 -21.55 -14.55 2.09
C PRO A 47 -21.66 -14.52 3.63
N ASP A 48 -21.35 -15.65 4.28
CA ASP A 48 -21.38 -15.81 5.74
C ASP A 48 -19.98 -15.73 6.38
N GLY A 49 -18.93 -15.53 5.59
CA GLY A 49 -17.53 -15.48 6.04
C GLY A 49 -17.10 -14.10 6.56
N ASN A 50 -15.86 -14.06 7.08
CA ASN A 50 -15.22 -12.82 7.55
C ASN A 50 -14.98 -11.82 6.39
N TYR A 51 -14.62 -12.35 5.23
CA TYR A 51 -14.34 -11.59 4.01
C TYR A 51 -15.43 -11.87 2.98
N LYS A 52 -15.88 -10.81 2.32
CA LYS A 52 -17.01 -10.83 1.37
C LYS A 52 -16.63 -10.06 0.12
N ILE A 53 -17.28 -10.38 -0.99
CA ILE A 53 -17.15 -9.56 -2.21
C ILE A 53 -17.95 -8.28 -1.97
N ARG A 54 -17.26 -7.13 -2.00
CA ARG A 54 -17.85 -5.80 -1.79
C ARG A 54 -18.01 -5.01 -3.08
N ASP A 55 -17.15 -5.23 -4.07
CA ASP A 55 -17.26 -4.62 -5.39
C ASP A 55 -17.49 -5.67 -6.48
N GLU A 56 -18.74 -6.09 -6.62
CA GLU A 56 -19.16 -7.04 -7.66
C GLU A 56 -18.89 -6.50 -9.07
N ALA A 57 -19.04 -5.19 -9.29
CA ALA A 57 -18.81 -4.60 -10.60
C ALA A 57 -17.35 -4.71 -11.01
N LYS A 58 -16.40 -4.52 -10.09
CA LYS A 58 -14.97 -4.69 -10.36
C LYS A 58 -14.61 -6.14 -10.60
N LEU A 59 -15.16 -7.06 -9.80
CA LEU A 59 -14.99 -8.49 -10.02
C LEU A 59 -15.45 -8.91 -11.42
N LEU A 60 -16.66 -8.50 -11.82
CA LEU A 60 -17.22 -8.84 -13.13
C LEU A 60 -16.44 -8.21 -14.30
N ARG A 61 -15.90 -6.99 -14.13
CA ARG A 61 -15.01 -6.38 -15.13
C ARG A 61 -13.74 -7.20 -15.31
N LEU A 62 -13.11 -7.63 -14.21
CA LEU A 62 -11.90 -8.43 -14.26
C LEU A 62 -12.15 -9.84 -14.78
N ALA A 63 -13.26 -10.46 -14.40
CA ALA A 63 -13.69 -11.75 -14.95
C ALA A 63 -13.82 -11.67 -16.48
N LYS A 64 -14.47 -10.63 -17.00
CA LYS A 64 -14.58 -10.37 -18.43
C LYS A 64 -13.22 -10.13 -19.09
N GLU A 65 -12.33 -9.36 -18.44
CA GLU A 65 -10.95 -9.14 -18.94
C GLU A 65 -10.17 -10.46 -19.08
N TRP A 66 -10.47 -11.45 -18.24
CA TRP A 66 -9.80 -12.76 -18.25
C TRP A 66 -10.58 -13.87 -18.95
N ASP A 67 -11.62 -13.52 -19.70
CA ASP A 67 -12.50 -14.44 -20.43
C ASP A 67 -13.18 -15.50 -19.53
N ILE A 68 -13.52 -15.11 -18.30
CA ILE A 68 -14.29 -15.94 -17.36
C ILE A 68 -15.78 -15.65 -17.58
N GLU A 69 -16.55 -16.69 -17.90
CA GLU A 69 -18.01 -16.59 -18.08
C GLU A 69 -18.70 -16.16 -16.78
N THR A 70 -19.62 -15.19 -16.83
CA THR A 70 -20.30 -14.67 -15.62
C THR A 70 -21.82 -14.80 -15.66
N GLU A 71 -22.42 -15.07 -16.81
CA GLU A 71 -23.88 -15.04 -16.96
C GLU A 71 -24.58 -16.16 -16.16
N GLY A 72 -25.50 -15.77 -15.28
CA GLY A 72 -26.31 -16.70 -14.49
C GLY A 72 -25.56 -17.46 -13.39
N ARG A 73 -24.31 -17.10 -13.11
CA ARG A 73 -23.48 -17.73 -12.08
C ARG A 73 -23.58 -16.99 -10.74
N ASP A 74 -23.29 -17.71 -9.66
CA ASP A 74 -23.15 -17.10 -8.34
C ASP A 74 -21.89 -16.22 -8.28
N ILE A 75 -21.98 -15.10 -7.56
CA ILE A 75 -20.88 -14.12 -7.50
C ILE A 75 -19.64 -14.67 -6.80
N TYR A 76 -19.79 -15.57 -5.83
CA TYR A 76 -18.67 -16.21 -5.14
C TYR A 76 -18.04 -17.31 -6.00
N GLU A 77 -18.82 -18.05 -6.79
CA GLU A 77 -18.26 -18.97 -7.80
C GLU A 77 -17.38 -18.23 -8.81
N ILE A 78 -17.81 -17.04 -9.27
CA ILE A 78 -16.99 -16.17 -10.13
C ILE A 78 -15.75 -15.69 -9.36
N GLY A 79 -15.92 -15.23 -8.12
CA GLY A 79 -14.83 -14.75 -7.26
C GLY A 79 -13.74 -15.81 -7.05
N HIS A 80 -14.13 -17.06 -6.79
CA HIS A 80 -13.21 -18.17 -6.59
C HIS A 80 -12.44 -18.50 -7.87
N GLU A 81 -13.11 -18.56 -9.03
CA GLU A 81 -12.45 -18.80 -10.31
C GLU A 81 -11.50 -17.66 -10.69
N VAL A 82 -11.90 -16.39 -10.48
CA VAL A 82 -11.01 -15.24 -10.66
C VAL A 82 -9.78 -15.36 -9.75
N ALA A 83 -9.96 -15.75 -8.48
CA ALA A 83 -8.85 -15.97 -7.58
C ALA A 83 -7.93 -17.12 -8.02
N GLU A 84 -8.47 -18.23 -8.54
CA GLU A 84 -7.70 -19.35 -9.08
C GLU A 84 -6.88 -18.95 -10.32
N VAL A 85 -7.49 -18.15 -11.22
CA VAL A 85 -6.77 -17.58 -12.37
C VAL A 85 -5.68 -16.60 -11.92
N GLY A 86 -5.92 -15.81 -10.88
CA GLY A 86 -4.88 -14.97 -10.27
C GLY A 86 -3.75 -15.80 -9.66
N LEU A 87 -4.07 -16.85 -8.90
CA LEU A 87 -3.10 -17.73 -8.25
C LEU A 87 -2.19 -18.43 -9.27
N ILE A 88 -2.70 -18.78 -10.46
CA ILE A 88 -1.85 -19.38 -11.49
C ILE A 88 -0.79 -18.40 -12.03
N GLU A 89 -1.00 -17.08 -11.96
CA GLU A 89 0.01 -16.07 -12.40
C GLU A 89 1.30 -16.12 -11.58
N TYR A 90 1.25 -16.63 -10.35
CA TYR A 90 2.43 -16.77 -9.50
C TYR A 90 3.31 -17.96 -9.90
N GLY A 91 2.71 -19.04 -10.41
CA GLY A 91 3.39 -20.33 -10.65
C GLY A 91 3.21 -20.95 -12.04
N LYS A 92 2.57 -20.27 -13.00
CA LYS A 92 2.24 -20.85 -14.31
C LYS A 92 3.47 -21.45 -15.03
N PRO A 93 3.31 -22.61 -15.68
CA PRO A 93 4.43 -23.27 -16.37
C PRO A 93 4.84 -22.60 -17.69
N PHE A 94 3.88 -21.94 -18.37
CA PHE A 94 4.07 -21.38 -19.71
C PHE A 94 3.41 -20.00 -19.85
N GLY A 95 3.84 -19.24 -20.85
CA GLY A 95 3.29 -17.92 -21.16
C GLY A 95 3.85 -16.80 -20.28
N THR A 96 3.29 -15.61 -20.47
CA THR A 96 3.60 -14.38 -19.73
C THR A 96 2.45 -14.00 -18.80
N GLN A 97 2.64 -12.99 -17.97
CA GLN A 97 1.57 -12.48 -17.11
C GLN A 97 0.41 -11.90 -17.92
N ARG A 98 -0.83 -12.13 -17.47
CA ARG A 98 -2.06 -11.65 -18.14
C ARG A 98 -2.15 -10.14 -18.18
N PHE A 99 -1.86 -9.46 -17.07
CA PHE A 99 -1.99 -8.00 -16.98
C PHE A 99 -1.03 -7.19 -17.86
N LEU A 100 -0.06 -7.82 -18.53
CA LEU A 100 0.72 -7.13 -19.57
C LEU A 100 -0.17 -6.63 -20.71
N GLU A 101 -1.33 -7.27 -20.93
CA GLU A 101 -2.30 -6.89 -21.96
C GLU A 101 -2.95 -5.53 -21.71
N ARG A 102 -2.93 -5.03 -20.47
CA ARG A 102 -3.41 -3.68 -20.12
C ARG A 102 -2.49 -2.58 -20.64
N ALA A 103 -1.25 -2.89 -21.01
CA ALA A 103 -0.36 -1.92 -21.65
C ALA A 103 -0.66 -1.78 -23.14
N THR A 104 -0.34 -0.62 -23.73
CA THR A 104 -0.45 -0.39 -25.18
C THR A 104 0.32 -1.45 -25.98
N GLU A 105 -0.18 -1.83 -27.16
CA GLU A 105 0.46 -2.84 -28.03
C GLU A 105 1.94 -2.52 -28.33
N GLU A 106 2.29 -1.24 -28.51
CA GLU A 106 3.67 -0.80 -28.75
C GLU A 106 4.57 -1.13 -27.57
N ARG A 107 4.05 -1.01 -26.34
CA ARG A 107 4.79 -1.32 -25.11
C ARG A 107 4.98 -2.82 -24.95
N GLN A 108 3.94 -3.60 -25.22
CA GLN A 108 4.02 -5.06 -25.20
C GLN A 108 5.05 -5.58 -26.23
N LYS A 109 5.07 -5.00 -27.44
CA LYS A 109 6.07 -5.30 -28.46
C LYS A 109 7.49 -5.02 -27.99
N VAL A 110 7.73 -3.87 -27.34
CA VAL A 110 9.05 -3.55 -26.76
C VAL A 110 9.47 -4.61 -25.73
N TRP A 111 8.55 -5.08 -24.88
CA TRP A 111 8.87 -6.12 -23.92
C TRP A 111 9.19 -7.47 -24.55
N ALA A 112 8.47 -7.85 -25.60
CA ALA A 112 8.71 -9.07 -26.35
C ALA A 112 10.07 -9.02 -27.10
N GLU A 113 10.35 -7.94 -27.81
CA GLU A 113 11.60 -7.75 -28.58
C GLU A 113 12.85 -7.72 -27.68
N ASN A 114 12.69 -7.29 -26.42
CA ASN A 114 13.78 -7.24 -25.45
C ASN A 114 13.83 -8.47 -24.51
N ASP A 115 12.94 -9.46 -24.68
CA ASP A 115 12.76 -10.63 -23.79
C ASP A 115 12.66 -10.26 -22.30
N ILE A 116 11.90 -9.18 -22.02
CA ILE A 116 11.63 -8.73 -20.65
C ILE A 116 10.17 -8.95 -20.23
N ALA A 117 9.28 -9.41 -21.12
CA ALA A 117 7.93 -9.79 -20.72
C ALA A 117 7.97 -10.87 -19.60
N PRO A 118 7.47 -10.57 -18.39
CA PRO A 118 7.59 -11.49 -17.25
C PRO A 118 6.75 -12.75 -17.44
N ARG A 119 7.31 -13.89 -17.01
CA ARG A 119 6.58 -15.15 -16.84
C ARG A 119 5.90 -15.15 -15.46
N ALA A 120 5.71 -16.32 -14.87
CA ALA A 120 5.18 -16.43 -13.51
C ALA A 120 6.04 -15.69 -12.48
N ILE A 121 5.40 -15.06 -11.48
CA ILE A 121 6.07 -14.18 -10.51
C ILE A 121 7.17 -14.92 -9.73
N ASP A 122 6.82 -16.07 -9.15
CA ASP A 122 7.74 -16.87 -8.31
C ASP A 122 8.88 -17.43 -9.14
N ARG A 123 8.59 -17.72 -10.41
CA ARG A 123 9.57 -18.20 -11.36
C ARG A 123 10.60 -17.12 -11.68
N GLU A 124 10.21 -15.86 -11.82
CA GLU A 124 11.16 -14.76 -12.02
C GLU A 124 11.99 -14.48 -10.78
N VAL A 125 11.42 -14.58 -9.58
CA VAL A 125 12.17 -14.51 -8.31
C VAL A 125 13.21 -15.64 -8.23
N SER A 126 12.78 -16.89 -8.42
CA SER A 126 13.66 -18.07 -8.37
C SER A 126 14.76 -18.02 -9.43
N THR A 127 14.43 -17.63 -10.66
CA THR A 127 15.40 -17.45 -11.75
C THR A 127 16.44 -16.37 -11.38
N SER A 128 16.01 -15.26 -10.78
CA SER A 128 16.90 -14.18 -10.35
C SER A 128 17.87 -14.64 -9.25
N LEU A 129 17.38 -15.39 -8.27
CA LEU A 129 18.22 -15.96 -7.21
C LEU A 129 19.22 -16.97 -7.78
N HIS A 130 18.79 -17.81 -8.73
CA HIS A 130 19.67 -18.76 -9.42
C HIS A 130 20.75 -18.03 -10.24
N MET A 131 20.38 -17.04 -11.06
CA MET A 131 21.33 -16.26 -11.87
C MET A 131 22.43 -15.58 -11.03
N THR A 132 22.12 -15.24 -9.78
CA THR A 132 23.07 -14.57 -8.87
C THR A 132 23.83 -15.53 -7.95
N HIS A 133 23.74 -16.85 -8.15
CA HIS A 133 24.57 -17.82 -7.44
C HIS A 133 26.06 -17.69 -7.85
N MET A 134 26.97 -18.12 -6.98
CA MET A 134 28.40 -18.19 -7.29
C MET A 134 28.62 -19.04 -8.55
N GLY A 135 29.43 -18.54 -9.50
CA GLY A 135 29.73 -19.22 -10.76
C GLY A 135 28.71 -19.03 -11.88
N ASN A 136 27.58 -18.35 -11.63
CA ASN A 136 26.57 -18.03 -12.66
C ASN A 136 26.84 -16.67 -13.33
N THR A 137 25.79 -16.00 -13.81
CA THR A 137 25.83 -14.82 -14.67
C THR A 137 26.82 -13.77 -14.17
N ALA A 138 27.80 -13.44 -14.99
CA ALA A 138 28.80 -12.39 -14.73
C ALA A 138 28.72 -11.23 -15.75
N ASP A 139 27.75 -11.29 -16.66
CA ASP A 139 27.42 -10.20 -17.57
C ASP A 139 26.41 -9.25 -16.90
N ALA A 140 26.78 -7.97 -16.81
CA ALA A 140 25.96 -6.94 -16.19
C ALA A 140 24.70 -6.63 -17.00
N GLU A 141 24.74 -6.71 -18.33
CA GLU A 141 23.58 -6.45 -19.18
C GLU A 141 22.49 -7.50 -18.92
N ALA A 142 22.86 -8.79 -18.94
CA ALA A 142 21.94 -9.88 -18.61
C ALA A 142 21.33 -9.74 -17.21
N LEU A 143 22.12 -9.31 -16.20
CA LEU A 143 21.65 -9.11 -14.83
C LEU A 143 20.65 -7.94 -14.74
N VAL A 144 20.90 -6.84 -15.44
CA VAL A 144 19.99 -5.69 -15.50
C VAL A 144 18.70 -6.05 -16.23
N LYS A 145 18.77 -6.77 -17.36
CA LYS A 145 17.58 -7.25 -18.09
C LYS A 145 16.69 -8.14 -17.20
N GLN A 146 17.27 -9.08 -16.46
CA GLN A 146 16.50 -9.88 -15.51
C GLN A 146 15.92 -9.03 -14.38
N SER A 147 16.62 -7.98 -13.93
CA SER A 147 16.13 -7.08 -12.88
C SER A 147 14.89 -6.30 -13.35
N LEU A 148 14.87 -5.86 -14.61
CA LEU A 148 13.69 -5.27 -15.24
C LEU A 148 12.55 -6.29 -15.34
N ARG A 149 12.85 -7.52 -15.77
CA ARG A 149 11.85 -8.59 -15.89
C ARG A 149 11.18 -8.93 -14.55
N VAL A 150 11.97 -9.16 -13.49
CA VAL A 150 11.42 -9.47 -12.16
C VAL A 150 10.69 -8.26 -11.54
N GLY A 151 11.18 -7.04 -11.76
CA GLY A 151 10.48 -5.82 -11.34
C GLY A 151 9.14 -5.62 -12.05
N MET A 152 9.04 -5.98 -13.33
CA MET A 152 7.76 -5.97 -14.05
C MET A 152 6.83 -7.10 -13.58
N ALA A 153 7.38 -8.25 -13.20
CA ALA A 153 6.60 -9.34 -12.61
C ALA A 153 5.91 -8.94 -11.30
N ASP A 154 6.51 -8.01 -10.56
CA ASP A 154 5.90 -7.34 -9.42
C ASP A 154 4.82 -6.35 -9.88
N GLY A 155 5.22 -5.30 -10.62
CA GLY A 155 4.31 -4.20 -10.95
C GLY A 155 3.06 -4.60 -11.75
N TRP A 156 3.22 -5.45 -12.77
CA TRP A 156 2.13 -6.01 -13.58
C TRP A 156 1.64 -7.37 -13.07
N GLY A 157 2.14 -7.84 -11.92
CA GLY A 157 1.71 -9.10 -11.31
C GLY A 157 1.30 -8.89 -9.88
N GLY A 158 2.19 -9.16 -8.93
CA GLY A 158 1.90 -9.17 -7.49
C GLY A 158 1.19 -7.89 -7.00
N SER A 159 1.73 -6.72 -7.34
CA SER A 159 1.14 -5.43 -6.93
C SER A 159 -0.22 -5.17 -7.58
N MET A 160 -0.36 -5.47 -8.88
CA MET A 160 -1.61 -5.24 -9.61
C MET A 160 -2.72 -6.21 -9.15
N MET A 161 -2.40 -7.48 -8.97
CA MET A 161 -3.34 -8.46 -8.40
C MET A 161 -3.75 -8.08 -6.98
N GLY A 162 -2.78 -7.73 -6.12
CA GLY A 162 -3.06 -7.27 -4.75
C GLY A 162 -4.03 -6.09 -4.74
N THR A 163 -3.86 -5.11 -5.63
CA THR A 163 -4.75 -3.94 -5.73
C THR A 163 -6.15 -4.32 -6.21
N GLU A 164 -6.26 -5.02 -7.35
CA GLU A 164 -7.56 -5.40 -7.93
C GLU A 164 -8.39 -6.25 -6.96
N PHE A 165 -7.75 -7.24 -6.32
CA PHE A 165 -8.45 -8.15 -5.42
C PHE A 165 -8.77 -7.50 -4.07
N SER A 166 -7.92 -6.60 -3.59
CA SER A 166 -8.23 -5.78 -2.41
C SER A 166 -9.44 -4.90 -2.66
N ASP A 167 -9.58 -4.32 -3.85
CA ASP A 167 -10.75 -3.51 -4.19
C ASP A 167 -12.03 -4.36 -4.29
N ILE A 168 -11.93 -5.58 -4.84
CA ILE A 168 -13.06 -6.54 -4.86
C ILE A 168 -13.51 -6.90 -3.43
N LEU A 169 -12.55 -7.19 -2.54
CA LEU A 169 -12.82 -7.65 -1.17
C LEU A 169 -13.22 -6.55 -0.19
N PHE A 170 -12.57 -5.40 -0.29
CA PHE A 170 -12.68 -4.32 0.70
C PHE A 170 -13.46 -3.11 0.17
N GLY A 171 -13.72 -3.08 -1.13
CA GLY A 171 -14.38 -2.00 -1.86
C GLY A 171 -13.36 -1.13 -2.60
N THR A 172 -13.67 -0.75 -3.84
CA THR A 172 -12.88 0.24 -4.57
C THR A 172 -12.87 1.56 -3.79
N PRO A 173 -11.70 2.13 -3.47
CA PRO A 173 -11.60 3.37 -2.71
C PRO A 173 -12.38 4.53 -3.32
N THR A 174 -12.90 5.41 -2.46
CA THR A 174 -13.57 6.66 -2.84
C THR A 174 -13.02 7.82 -2.03
N VAL A 175 -13.38 9.06 -2.36
CA VAL A 175 -12.81 10.23 -1.66
C VAL A 175 -13.21 10.22 -0.19
N HIS A 176 -12.22 10.21 0.69
CA HIS A 176 -12.39 10.39 2.14
C HIS A 176 -11.61 11.60 2.63
N ALA A 177 -12.27 12.41 3.45
CA ALA A 177 -11.58 13.40 4.28
C ALA A 177 -11.00 12.70 5.52
N THR A 178 -9.72 12.97 5.81
CA THR A 178 -9.03 12.42 6.98
C THR A 178 -7.93 13.38 7.45
N GLU A 179 -7.19 12.98 8.49
CA GLU A 179 -6.10 13.75 9.07
C GLU A 179 -4.80 12.93 9.08
N GLY A 180 -3.67 13.62 8.95
CA GLY A 180 -2.33 13.02 9.05
C GLY A 180 -1.44 13.68 10.09
N ASN A 181 -0.43 12.91 10.55
CA ASN A 181 0.64 13.24 11.52
C ASN A 181 0.32 12.83 12.98
N LEU A 182 1.32 12.89 13.86
CA LEU A 182 1.25 12.38 15.24
C LEU A 182 0.10 12.98 16.07
N GLY A 183 -0.34 14.20 15.76
CA GLY A 183 -1.42 14.88 16.47
C GLY A 183 -2.82 14.29 16.28
N VAL A 184 -2.96 13.23 15.47
CA VAL A 184 -4.21 12.47 15.32
C VAL A 184 -4.44 11.46 16.45
N LEU A 185 -3.45 11.26 17.32
CA LEU A 185 -3.64 10.50 18.57
C LEU A 185 -4.49 11.32 19.54
N GLU A 186 -5.29 10.63 20.35
CA GLU A 186 -6.27 11.28 21.24
C GLU A 186 -5.98 10.90 22.69
N LYS A 187 -5.83 11.90 23.55
CA LYS A 187 -5.46 11.69 24.95
C LYS A 187 -6.54 10.96 25.75
N ASP A 188 -7.80 11.11 25.39
CA ASP A 188 -8.93 10.56 26.14
C ASP A 188 -9.59 9.36 25.44
N MET A 189 -8.95 8.79 24.42
CA MET A 189 -9.37 7.56 23.74
C MET A 189 -8.30 6.48 23.85
N VAL A 190 -8.72 5.22 23.64
CA VAL A 190 -7.81 4.09 23.44
C VAL A 190 -7.19 4.22 22.04
N ASN A 191 -5.87 4.43 21.95
CA ASN A 191 -5.17 4.57 20.68
C ASN A 191 -4.61 3.21 20.24
N ILE A 192 -5.07 2.73 19.10
CA ILE A 192 -4.57 1.52 18.44
C ILE A 192 -3.96 1.93 17.11
N ILE A 193 -2.72 1.51 16.87
CA ILE A 193 -2.02 1.72 15.59
C ILE A 193 -1.97 0.40 14.83
N VAL A 194 -2.55 0.36 13.64
CA VAL A 194 -2.27 -0.70 12.64
C VAL A 194 -1.05 -0.30 11.81
N HIS A 195 -0.03 -1.14 11.77
CA HIS A 195 1.21 -0.85 11.05
C HIS A 195 1.72 -2.05 10.26
N GLY A 196 2.02 -1.83 8.98
CA GLY A 196 2.46 -2.88 8.08
C GLY A 196 1.93 -2.65 6.68
N HIS A 197 1.54 -3.71 6.01
CA HIS A 197 1.18 -3.77 4.59
C HIS A 197 0.01 -4.72 4.29
N ASP A 198 -0.46 -5.57 5.19
CA ASP A 198 -1.54 -6.54 4.89
C ASP A 198 -2.94 -5.93 5.12
N PRO A 199 -3.71 -5.62 4.06
CA PRO A 199 -5.04 -5.05 4.23
C PRO A 199 -6.06 -6.03 4.80
N ALA A 200 -5.90 -7.35 4.62
CA ALA A 200 -6.82 -8.33 5.19
C ALA A 200 -6.78 -8.27 6.72
N PHE A 201 -5.58 -8.16 7.28
CA PHE A 201 -5.38 -7.92 8.70
C PHE A 201 -5.98 -6.58 9.17
N SER A 202 -5.58 -5.46 8.57
CA SER A 202 -6.00 -4.15 9.06
C SER A 202 -7.49 -3.87 8.90
N GLU A 203 -8.10 -4.36 7.81
CA GLU A 203 -9.54 -4.24 7.58
C GLU A 203 -10.32 -4.81 8.76
N MET A 204 -9.94 -6.00 9.22
CA MET A 204 -10.64 -6.69 10.30
C MET A 204 -10.46 -5.97 11.63
N VAL A 205 -9.27 -5.42 11.91
CA VAL A 205 -9.03 -4.62 13.13
C VAL A 205 -9.87 -3.33 13.12
N VAL A 206 -9.95 -2.64 11.98
CA VAL A 206 -10.78 -1.43 11.83
C VAL A 206 -12.26 -1.77 12.05
N VAL A 207 -12.79 -2.77 11.32
CA VAL A 207 -14.20 -3.17 11.43
C VAL A 207 -14.53 -3.66 12.85
N ALA A 208 -13.64 -4.40 13.51
CA ALA A 208 -13.84 -4.84 14.89
C ALA A 208 -13.94 -3.66 15.86
N ALA A 209 -13.12 -2.62 15.68
CA ALA A 209 -13.14 -1.42 16.51
C ALA A 209 -14.42 -0.56 16.33
N GLU A 210 -15.03 -0.61 15.15
CA GLU A 210 -16.29 0.09 14.86
C GLU A 210 -17.52 -0.58 15.49
N LEU A 211 -17.37 -1.83 15.96
CA LEU A 211 -18.46 -2.52 16.63
C LEU A 211 -18.88 -1.78 17.91
N LYS A 212 -20.19 -1.58 18.05
CA LYS A 212 -20.78 -0.92 19.22
C LYS A 212 -20.33 -1.56 20.54
N GLU A 213 -20.21 -2.89 20.58
CA GLU A 213 -19.73 -3.62 21.77
C GLU A 213 -18.31 -3.20 22.20
N MET A 214 -17.42 -2.91 21.24
CA MET A 214 -16.04 -2.50 21.53
C MET A 214 -15.99 -1.05 22.01
N THR A 215 -16.77 -0.16 21.39
CA THR A 215 -16.90 1.23 21.85
C THR A 215 -17.50 1.31 23.26
N ASP A 216 -18.53 0.51 23.55
CA ASP A 216 -19.14 0.45 24.88
C ASP A 216 -18.15 -0.13 25.91
N TYR A 217 -17.35 -1.12 25.53
CA TYR A 217 -16.31 -1.69 26.39
C TYR A 217 -15.22 -0.66 26.71
N ALA A 218 -14.73 0.09 25.73
CA ALA A 218 -13.77 1.17 25.92
C ALA A 218 -14.29 2.24 26.91
N LYS A 219 -15.57 2.61 26.79
CA LYS A 219 -16.24 3.52 27.74
C LYS A 219 -16.33 2.95 29.15
N SER A 220 -16.58 1.64 29.29
CA SER A 220 -16.60 0.98 30.61
C SER A 220 -15.25 1.02 31.33
N LYS A 221 -14.14 1.13 30.57
CA LYS A 221 -12.77 1.26 31.08
C LYS A 221 -12.31 2.72 31.28
N GLY A 222 -13.20 3.69 31.06
CA GLY A 222 -12.95 5.11 31.31
C GLY A 222 -12.40 5.90 30.13
N ALA A 223 -12.24 5.31 28.95
CA ALA A 223 -11.94 6.03 27.72
C ALA A 223 -13.21 6.65 27.11
N LYS A 224 -13.11 7.71 26.30
CA LYS A 224 -14.25 8.26 25.55
C LYS A 224 -14.66 7.39 24.37
N GLY A 225 -13.74 6.58 23.87
CA GLY A 225 -13.94 5.68 22.73
C GLY A 225 -12.63 5.06 22.26
N LEU A 226 -12.65 4.53 21.04
CA LEU A 226 -11.51 3.98 20.34
C LEU A 226 -11.01 4.96 19.28
N ASN A 227 -9.71 5.10 19.18
CA ASN A 227 -9.04 5.81 18.11
C ASN A 227 -8.14 4.85 17.34
N ILE A 228 -8.63 4.38 16.18
CA ILE A 228 -7.82 3.58 15.26
C ILE A 228 -7.08 4.52 14.32
N THR A 229 -5.76 4.35 14.26
CA THR A 229 -4.89 5.10 13.37
C THR A 229 -3.95 4.13 12.65
N GLY A 230 -3.38 4.56 11.54
CA GLY A 230 -2.48 3.72 10.75
C GLY A 230 -1.08 4.30 10.55
N LEU A 231 -0.10 3.42 10.32
CA LEU A 231 1.25 3.77 9.88
C LEU A 231 1.73 2.94 8.67
N CYS A 232 2.42 3.57 7.70
CA CYS A 232 2.87 2.95 6.43
C CYS A 232 1.72 2.45 5.53
N CYS A 233 1.93 1.46 4.67
CA CYS A 233 1.00 1.13 3.60
C CYS A 233 -0.35 0.60 4.08
N THR A 234 -0.39 -0.21 5.13
CA THR A 234 -1.66 -0.66 5.73
C THR A 234 -2.54 0.53 6.15
N ALA A 235 -1.92 1.62 6.63
CA ALA A 235 -2.63 2.87 6.92
C ALA A 235 -3.25 3.49 5.69
N ASN A 236 -2.53 3.49 4.56
CA ASN A 236 -3.05 4.03 3.31
C ASN A 236 -4.24 3.19 2.83
N GLU A 237 -4.18 1.86 2.96
CA GLU A 237 -5.29 0.97 2.58
C GLU A 237 -6.57 1.31 3.36
N VAL A 238 -6.49 1.39 4.69
CA VAL A 238 -7.67 1.71 5.52
C VAL A 238 -8.05 3.19 5.49
N ALA A 239 -7.12 4.11 5.23
CA ALA A 239 -7.42 5.52 5.02
C ALA A 239 -8.21 5.72 3.72
N MET A 240 -7.82 5.03 2.64
CA MET A 240 -8.47 5.12 1.34
C MET A 240 -9.87 4.49 1.31
N ARG A 241 -10.19 3.57 2.22
CA ARG A 241 -11.51 2.87 2.25
C ARG A 241 -12.43 3.29 3.39
N HIS A 242 -11.85 3.72 4.52
CA HIS A 242 -12.60 4.04 5.74
C HIS A 242 -12.31 5.46 6.28
N GLY A 243 -11.37 6.20 5.68
CA GLY A 243 -10.96 7.51 6.18
C GLY A 243 -10.18 7.46 7.49
N VAL A 244 -9.61 6.30 7.86
CA VAL A 244 -8.75 6.14 9.04
C VAL A 244 -7.60 7.16 9.03
N ARG A 245 -7.35 7.78 10.18
CA ARG A 245 -6.31 8.81 10.34
C ARG A 245 -4.92 8.19 10.33
N MET A 246 -3.96 8.88 9.72
CA MET A 246 -2.59 8.38 9.55
C MET A 246 -1.64 9.02 10.57
N VAL A 247 -1.11 8.22 11.49
CA VAL A 247 -0.23 8.73 12.56
C VAL A 247 1.13 9.18 12.01
N GLY A 248 1.61 8.55 10.93
CA GLY A 248 2.89 8.89 10.33
C GLY A 248 3.33 7.94 9.23
N ASN A 249 4.59 8.09 8.82
CA ASN A 249 5.26 7.24 7.84
C ASN A 249 6.42 6.45 8.45
N PHE A 250 7.20 5.76 7.62
CA PHE A 250 8.25 4.82 8.01
C PHE A 250 9.20 5.32 9.11
N LEU A 251 9.74 6.54 9.03
CA LEU A 251 10.68 7.04 10.05
C LEU A 251 9.99 7.67 11.27
N GLN A 252 8.65 7.65 11.35
CA GLN A 252 7.90 8.11 12.52
C GLN A 252 7.35 6.98 13.39
N GLN A 253 7.60 5.71 13.05
CA GLN A 253 7.07 4.56 13.79
C GLN A 253 7.49 4.54 15.27
N GLU A 254 8.76 4.82 15.55
CA GLU A 254 9.24 4.93 16.94
C GLU A 254 8.70 6.20 17.63
N ASN A 255 8.58 7.31 16.89
CA ASN A 255 8.03 8.55 17.42
C ASN A 255 6.56 8.42 17.86
N ALA A 256 5.78 7.55 17.23
CA ALA A 256 4.41 7.27 17.65
C ALA A 256 4.38 6.65 19.05
N LEU A 257 5.27 5.70 19.36
CA LEU A 257 5.39 5.12 20.70
C LEU A 257 5.91 6.13 21.74
N LEU A 258 6.85 6.99 21.33
CA LEU A 258 7.39 8.05 22.20
C LEU A 258 6.34 9.07 22.66
N THR A 259 5.14 9.11 22.06
CA THR A 259 4.05 9.92 22.58
C THR A 259 3.50 9.42 23.92
N GLY A 260 3.78 8.17 24.29
CA GLY A 260 3.25 7.53 25.50
C GLY A 260 1.74 7.29 25.51
N ALA A 261 1.05 7.57 24.40
CA ALA A 261 -0.42 7.51 24.30
C ALA A 261 -0.95 6.23 23.64
N VAL A 262 -0.09 5.35 23.14
CA VAL A 262 -0.46 4.20 22.33
C VAL A 262 -0.68 2.98 23.21
N GLU A 263 -1.89 2.42 23.26
CA GLU A 263 -2.16 1.18 24.00
C GLU A 263 -1.64 -0.04 23.26
N MET A 264 -1.77 -0.03 21.94
CA MET A 264 -1.33 -1.13 21.09
C MET A 264 -0.81 -0.62 19.75
N MET A 265 0.35 -1.15 19.36
CA MET A 265 0.80 -1.13 17.97
C MET A 265 0.78 -2.57 17.48
N CYS A 266 -0.18 -2.87 16.59
CA CYS A 266 -0.37 -4.20 16.04
C CYS A 266 0.14 -4.24 14.61
N VAL A 267 1.00 -5.22 14.33
CA VAL A 267 1.81 -5.24 13.11
C VAL A 267 1.78 -6.56 12.37
N ASP A 268 1.71 -6.47 11.04
CA ASP A 268 1.75 -7.62 10.13
C ASP A 268 3.17 -7.91 9.62
N VAL A 269 3.52 -7.49 8.40
CA VAL A 269 4.75 -7.72 7.65
C VAL A 269 5.30 -6.40 7.08
N GLN A 270 6.59 -6.44 6.76
CA GLN A 270 7.31 -5.42 5.98
C GLN A 270 7.44 -4.03 6.65
N CYS A 271 8.66 -3.47 6.59
CA CYS A 271 9.01 -2.13 7.07
C CYS A 271 8.78 -1.83 8.58
N ILE A 272 8.55 -2.86 9.38
CA ILE A 272 8.44 -2.77 10.84
C ILE A 272 9.83 -2.85 11.46
N PHE A 273 10.21 -1.87 12.25
CA PHE A 273 11.51 -1.86 12.94
C PHE A 273 11.51 -2.82 14.11
N PRO A 274 12.48 -3.76 14.17
CA PRO A 274 12.67 -4.59 15.35
C PRO A 274 12.94 -3.77 16.63
N GLY A 275 13.43 -2.52 16.48
CA GLY A 275 13.62 -1.57 17.58
C GLY A 275 12.32 -1.13 18.28
N LEU A 276 11.15 -1.33 17.66
CA LEU A 276 9.86 -1.05 18.29
C LEU A 276 9.61 -1.93 19.52
N SER A 277 10.09 -3.18 19.51
CA SER A 277 9.91 -4.12 20.62
C SER A 277 10.56 -3.61 21.93
N PRO A 278 11.89 -3.37 22.01
CA PRO A 278 12.50 -2.82 23.22
C PRO A 278 12.04 -1.39 23.54
N LEU A 279 11.58 -0.62 22.54
CA LEU A 279 11.00 0.70 22.79
C LEU A 279 9.64 0.59 23.51
N ALA A 280 8.79 -0.35 23.10
CA ALA A 280 7.48 -0.57 23.71
C ALA A 280 7.59 -0.99 25.19
N GLU A 281 8.63 -1.75 25.56
CA GLU A 281 8.92 -2.12 26.97
C GLU A 281 9.16 -0.90 27.89
N CYS A 282 9.49 0.28 27.34
CA CYS A 282 9.67 1.51 28.11
C CYS A 282 8.34 2.22 28.45
N PHE A 283 7.23 1.77 27.85
CA PHE A 283 5.88 2.30 27.98
C PHE A 283 4.90 1.17 28.37
N HIS A 284 3.61 1.48 28.50
CA HIS A 284 2.59 0.46 28.68
C HIS A 284 2.23 -0.24 27.36
N THR A 285 2.65 0.29 26.21
CA THR A 285 2.22 -0.16 24.89
C THR A 285 2.42 -1.66 24.67
N HIS A 286 1.37 -2.35 24.25
CA HIS A 286 1.47 -3.70 23.72
C HIS A 286 1.96 -3.64 22.27
N PHE A 287 3.18 -4.12 22.02
CA PHE A 287 3.68 -4.33 20.67
C PHE A 287 3.36 -5.76 20.22
N VAL A 288 2.47 -5.90 19.24
CA VAL A 288 1.90 -7.18 18.84
C VAL A 288 2.27 -7.50 17.40
N THR A 289 2.92 -8.64 17.15
CA THR A 289 3.17 -9.17 15.81
C THR A 289 2.14 -10.23 15.45
N THR A 290 1.61 -10.20 14.23
CA THR A 290 0.49 -11.08 13.83
C THR A 290 0.81 -12.06 12.71
N SER A 291 1.88 -11.82 11.95
CA SER A 291 2.26 -12.70 10.84
C SER A 291 3.29 -13.76 11.25
N PRO A 292 3.13 -15.03 10.84
CA PRO A 292 4.10 -16.09 11.13
C PRO A 292 5.47 -15.85 10.47
N ILE A 293 5.54 -15.06 9.40
CA ILE A 293 6.78 -14.77 8.65
C ILE A 293 7.47 -13.47 9.10
N ALA A 294 6.93 -12.76 10.10
CA ALA A 294 7.46 -11.50 10.59
C ALA A 294 7.41 -11.37 12.13
N GLN A 295 7.90 -12.40 12.83
CA GLN A 295 7.97 -12.40 14.30
C GLN A 295 9.16 -11.57 14.79
N ILE A 296 8.95 -10.81 15.87
CA ILE A 296 9.96 -9.93 16.46
C ILE A 296 10.14 -10.32 17.93
N PRO A 297 11.35 -10.67 18.39
CA PRO A 297 11.58 -11.00 19.80
C PRO A 297 11.12 -9.88 20.75
N GLY A 298 10.46 -10.26 21.85
CA GLY A 298 9.91 -9.32 22.84
C GLY A 298 8.51 -8.79 22.51
N SER A 299 8.00 -9.01 21.30
CA SER A 299 6.60 -8.73 20.98
C SER A 299 5.67 -9.77 21.60
N ILE A 300 4.40 -9.41 21.74
CA ILE A 300 3.30 -10.36 21.92
C ILE A 300 3.01 -10.95 20.54
N TYR A 301 2.93 -12.27 20.43
CA TYR A 301 2.59 -12.93 19.18
C TYR A 301 1.14 -13.41 19.20
N VAL A 302 0.33 -12.88 18.28
CA VAL A 302 -1.06 -13.29 18.06
C VAL A 302 -1.21 -13.60 16.58
N GLN A 303 -1.03 -14.88 16.21
CA GLN A 303 -1.12 -15.28 14.80
C GLN A 303 -2.49 -14.93 14.22
N PHE A 304 -2.54 -14.12 13.17
CA PHE A 304 -3.77 -13.80 12.47
C PHE A 304 -4.04 -14.82 11.35
N ASN A 305 -5.25 -15.38 11.31
CA ASN A 305 -5.69 -16.33 10.29
C ASN A 305 -7.00 -15.86 9.67
N HIS A 306 -7.14 -16.00 8.35
CA HIS A 306 -8.32 -15.50 7.62
C HIS A 306 -9.65 -16.12 8.08
N GLU A 307 -9.63 -17.40 8.49
CA GLU A 307 -10.80 -18.14 8.96
C GLU A 307 -11.34 -17.62 10.30
N THR A 308 -10.46 -17.12 11.18
CA THR A 308 -10.79 -16.62 12.53
C THR A 308 -10.58 -15.12 12.66
N ALA A 309 -10.47 -14.43 11.53
CA ALA A 309 -9.96 -13.06 11.45
C ALA A 309 -10.74 -12.05 12.31
N MET A 310 -12.07 -12.10 12.28
CA MET A 310 -12.92 -11.20 13.06
C MET A 310 -12.78 -11.45 14.58
N ASP A 311 -12.76 -12.72 15.01
CA ASP A 311 -12.63 -13.06 16.42
C ASP A 311 -11.27 -12.61 16.98
N GLN A 312 -10.20 -12.82 16.20
CA GLN A 312 -8.86 -12.38 16.57
C GLN A 312 -8.73 -10.86 16.58
N ALA A 313 -9.35 -10.16 15.61
CA ALA A 313 -9.41 -8.70 15.62
C ALA A 313 -10.14 -8.16 16.86
N LYS A 314 -11.26 -8.77 17.25
CA LYS A 314 -11.96 -8.43 18.51
C LYS A 314 -11.10 -8.68 19.74
N GLU A 315 -10.33 -9.75 19.77
CA GLU A 315 -9.40 -10.05 20.86
C GLU A 315 -8.30 -8.98 20.97
N LEU A 316 -7.69 -8.58 19.85
CA LEU A 316 -6.69 -7.52 19.80
C LEU A 316 -7.26 -6.18 20.28
N VAL A 317 -8.45 -5.80 19.81
CA VAL A 317 -9.11 -4.56 20.24
C VAL A 317 -9.43 -4.59 21.74
N ARG A 318 -9.94 -5.72 22.27
CA ARG A 318 -10.17 -5.88 23.72
C ARG A 318 -8.88 -5.77 24.52
N MET A 319 -7.80 -6.41 24.06
CA MET A 319 -6.48 -6.35 24.71
C MET A 319 -5.97 -4.91 24.78
N ALA A 320 -6.15 -4.12 23.72
CA ALA A 320 -5.77 -2.71 23.71
C ALA A 320 -6.64 -1.87 24.67
N ILE A 321 -7.96 -2.12 24.70
CA ILE A 321 -8.89 -1.47 25.62
C ILE A 321 -8.51 -1.76 27.08
N ASP A 322 -8.22 -3.02 27.39
CA ASP A 322 -7.78 -3.41 28.74
C ASP A 322 -6.48 -2.72 29.13
N ASN A 323 -5.55 -2.54 28.20
CA ASN A 323 -4.28 -1.90 28.47
C ASN A 323 -4.38 -0.38 28.72
N TYR A 324 -5.51 0.27 28.42
CA TYR A 324 -5.71 1.71 28.64
C TYR A 324 -5.50 2.12 30.11
N GLU A 325 -5.86 1.26 31.07
CA GLU A 325 -5.70 1.55 32.50
C GLU A 325 -4.22 1.64 32.93
N ASN A 326 -3.31 1.05 32.15
CA ASN A 326 -1.87 1.05 32.43
C ASN A 326 -1.16 2.29 31.88
N ARG A 327 -1.86 3.17 31.16
CA ARG A 327 -1.28 4.39 30.59
C ARG A 327 -0.79 5.31 31.71
N ASP A 328 0.50 5.66 31.66
CA ASP A 328 1.09 6.66 32.55
C ASP A 328 0.88 8.07 31.98
N GLU A 329 -0.16 8.74 32.44
CA GLU A 329 -0.52 10.12 32.05
C GLU A 329 0.62 11.14 32.20
N SER A 330 1.61 10.88 33.06
CA SER A 330 2.78 11.77 33.24
C SER A 330 3.80 11.68 32.11
N LYS A 331 3.77 10.59 31.32
CA LYS A 331 4.63 10.35 30.16
C LYS A 331 3.97 10.68 28.83
N VAL A 332 2.68 11.05 28.84
CA VAL A 332 1.92 11.34 27.63
C VAL A 332 2.31 12.72 27.06
N PHE A 333 2.78 12.72 25.81
CA PHE A 333 3.00 13.93 25.02
C PHE A 333 2.57 13.69 23.56
N ILE A 334 1.40 14.23 23.20
CA ILE A 334 0.89 14.21 21.83
C ILE A 334 1.14 15.59 21.21
N PRO A 335 1.96 15.70 20.14
CA PRO A 335 2.15 16.98 19.46
C PRO A 335 0.83 17.47 18.83
N GLU A 336 0.53 18.77 18.90
CA GLU A 336 -0.68 19.35 18.30
C GLU A 336 -0.69 19.34 16.76
N SER A 337 0.47 19.08 16.14
CA SER A 337 0.64 19.15 14.70
C SER A 337 -0.09 18.00 13.99
N LYS A 338 -1.14 18.35 13.26
CA LYS A 338 -1.83 17.51 12.27
C LYS A 338 -2.31 18.36 11.09
N GLN A 339 -2.61 17.71 9.97
CA GLN A 339 -3.10 18.37 8.76
C GLN A 339 -4.30 17.61 8.22
N ASN A 340 -5.28 18.35 7.69
CA ASN A 340 -6.39 17.77 6.94
C ASN A 340 -5.88 17.31 5.57
N CYS A 341 -6.44 16.20 5.08
CA CYS A 341 -6.14 15.66 3.76
C CYS A 341 -7.35 14.95 3.16
N HIS A 342 -7.36 14.84 1.83
CA HIS A 342 -8.28 14.01 1.07
C HIS A 342 -7.49 12.87 0.43
N VAL A 343 -7.99 11.65 0.57
CA VAL A 343 -7.39 10.42 0.04
C VAL A 343 -8.45 9.59 -0.69
N GLY A 344 -8.05 8.46 -1.28
CA GLY A 344 -8.98 7.54 -1.95
C GLY A 344 -9.25 7.94 -3.40
N TYR A 345 -8.17 8.16 -4.16
CA TYR A 345 -8.20 8.48 -5.59
C TYR A 345 -7.62 7.33 -6.43
N PRO A 346 -8.28 6.15 -6.52
CA PRO A 346 -7.95 5.13 -7.49
C PRO A 346 -8.35 5.62 -8.90
N CYS A 347 -7.96 4.86 -9.93
CA CYS A 347 -8.29 5.15 -11.32
C CYS A 347 -9.79 5.48 -11.51
N GLU A 348 -10.67 4.66 -10.95
CA GLU A 348 -12.12 4.82 -11.04
C GLU A 348 -12.62 6.12 -10.43
N GLN A 349 -12.11 6.50 -9.25
CA GLN A 349 -12.52 7.76 -8.61
C GLN A 349 -11.95 8.96 -9.36
N ILE A 350 -10.70 8.90 -9.84
CA ILE A 350 -10.12 9.99 -10.64
C ILE A 350 -10.96 10.23 -11.91
N ILE A 351 -11.31 9.16 -12.63
CA ILE A 351 -12.18 9.26 -13.81
C ILE A 351 -13.53 9.88 -13.46
N ARG A 352 -14.11 9.49 -12.32
CA ARG A 352 -15.38 10.06 -11.85
C ARG A 352 -15.30 11.57 -11.61
N GLU A 353 -14.22 12.08 -11.00
CA GLU A 353 -14.05 13.53 -10.83
C GLU A 353 -13.87 14.25 -12.18
N LEU A 354 -13.17 13.62 -13.14
CA LEU A 354 -12.98 14.19 -14.48
C LEU A 354 -14.28 14.20 -15.30
N ASP A 355 -15.20 13.27 -15.06
CA ASP A 355 -16.49 13.22 -15.75
C ASP A 355 -17.38 14.45 -15.45
N ASP A 356 -17.21 15.07 -14.27
CA ASP A 356 -17.97 16.25 -13.87
C ASP A 356 -17.57 17.51 -14.65
N VAL A 357 -16.33 17.54 -15.17
CA VAL A 357 -15.85 18.60 -16.08
C VAL A 357 -15.95 18.23 -17.56
N THR A 358 -16.45 17.04 -17.87
CA THR A 358 -16.59 16.54 -19.24
C THR A 358 -17.93 16.97 -19.85
N ASN A 359 -17.87 17.65 -21.01
CA ASN A 359 -19.07 17.99 -21.78
C ASN A 359 -19.57 16.77 -22.57
N SER A 360 -20.63 16.14 -22.07
CA SER A 360 -21.22 14.92 -22.65
C SER A 360 -21.86 15.10 -24.04
N HIS A 361 -21.95 16.33 -24.56
CA HIS A 361 -22.35 16.57 -25.95
C HIS A 361 -21.18 16.51 -26.94
N VAL A 362 -19.94 16.55 -26.45
CA VAL A 362 -18.72 16.60 -27.26
C VAL A 362 -17.89 15.33 -27.08
N GLU A 363 -17.85 14.79 -25.87
CA GLU A 363 -16.95 13.69 -25.48
C GLU A 363 -17.68 12.63 -24.65
N GLU A 364 -17.19 11.38 -24.74
CA GLU A 364 -17.64 10.29 -23.90
C GLU A 364 -17.01 10.38 -22.50
N ARG A 365 -17.85 10.17 -21.49
CA ARG A 365 -17.45 10.03 -20.09
C ARG A 365 -16.73 8.69 -19.85
N GLY A 366 -16.02 8.57 -18.73
CA GLY A 366 -15.29 7.37 -18.34
C GLY A 366 -13.83 7.35 -18.80
N SER A 367 -13.21 8.52 -18.99
CA SER A 367 -11.84 8.60 -19.52
C SER A 367 -10.98 9.66 -18.82
N TYR A 368 -9.67 9.61 -19.04
CA TYR A 368 -8.72 10.63 -18.60
C TYR A 368 -8.63 11.84 -19.56
N LEU A 369 -9.51 11.94 -20.57
CA LEU A 369 -9.41 12.95 -21.63
C LEU A 369 -9.29 14.38 -21.10
N PRO A 370 -10.06 14.84 -20.09
CA PRO A 370 -9.91 16.20 -19.59
C PRO A 370 -8.51 16.50 -19.03
N ALA A 371 -7.90 15.54 -18.33
CA ALA A 371 -6.52 15.67 -17.83
C ALA A 371 -5.49 15.60 -18.97
N ILE A 372 -5.69 14.72 -19.95
CA ILE A 372 -4.84 14.58 -21.13
C ILE A 372 -4.86 15.88 -21.95
N ASP A 373 -6.02 16.49 -22.14
CA ASP A 373 -6.17 17.70 -22.92
C ASP A 373 -5.60 18.93 -22.20
N ALA A 374 -5.71 18.99 -20.87
CA ALA A 374 -4.99 19.97 -20.07
C ALA A 374 -3.46 19.86 -20.25
N ILE A 375 -2.93 18.64 -20.38
CA ILE A 375 -1.50 18.41 -20.68
C ILE A 375 -1.16 18.84 -22.10
N LYS A 376 -1.94 18.42 -23.11
CA LYS A 376 -1.71 18.79 -24.52
C LYS A 376 -1.76 20.31 -24.75
N ALA A 377 -2.66 21.00 -24.05
CA ALA A 377 -2.80 22.45 -24.11
C ALA A 377 -1.65 23.19 -23.40
N GLY A 378 -0.83 22.49 -22.61
CA GLY A 378 0.23 23.09 -21.80
C GLY A 378 -0.27 23.79 -20.53
N VAL A 379 -1.54 23.58 -20.15
CA VAL A 379 -2.08 24.02 -18.85
C VAL A 379 -1.43 23.21 -17.73
N LEU A 380 -1.30 21.90 -17.94
CA LEU A 380 -0.43 21.05 -17.15
C LEU A 380 0.83 20.75 -17.97
N ARG A 381 2.01 20.83 -17.35
CA ARG A 381 3.27 20.46 -18.00
C ARG A 381 3.44 18.96 -18.14
N GLY A 382 2.79 18.19 -17.27
CA GLY A 382 2.83 16.74 -17.24
C GLY A 382 2.35 16.20 -15.90
N ALA A 383 2.59 14.90 -15.68
CA ALA A 383 2.27 14.23 -14.43
C ALA A 383 3.48 13.44 -13.91
N VAL A 384 3.64 13.37 -12.58
CA VAL A 384 4.71 12.65 -11.89
C VAL A 384 4.12 11.78 -10.78
N ALA A 385 4.57 10.52 -10.71
CA ALA A 385 4.30 9.64 -9.57
C ALA A 385 5.38 9.83 -8.49
N MET A 386 4.99 10.29 -7.31
CA MET A 386 5.86 10.44 -6.14
C MET A 386 5.66 9.26 -5.18
N VAL A 387 6.64 8.37 -5.14
CA VAL A 387 6.58 7.11 -4.38
C VAL A 387 7.80 6.95 -3.47
N GLY A 388 7.79 5.90 -2.66
CA GLY A 388 8.97 5.43 -1.94
C GLY A 388 8.99 5.76 -0.45
N CYS A 389 10.06 5.30 0.21
CA CYS A 389 10.20 5.30 1.66
C CYS A 389 10.95 6.54 2.18
N ASN A 390 11.17 6.58 3.48
CA ASN A 390 12.15 7.48 4.08
C ASN A 390 13.52 6.78 4.22
N ASN A 391 14.60 7.56 4.27
CA ASN A 391 15.95 7.03 4.47
C ASN A 391 16.75 7.99 5.37
N PRO A 392 17.40 7.52 6.45
CA PRO A 392 18.12 8.39 7.39
C PRO A 392 19.32 9.14 6.77
N LYS A 393 19.76 8.77 5.55
CA LYS A 393 20.76 9.53 4.78
C LYS A 393 20.22 10.88 4.28
N VAL A 394 18.91 11.08 4.34
CA VAL A 394 18.22 12.31 3.97
C VAL A 394 17.42 12.76 5.19
N ARG A 395 17.33 14.07 5.42
CA ARG A 395 16.46 14.62 6.48
C ARG A 395 15.03 14.07 6.29
N PRO A 396 14.36 13.55 7.34
CA PRO A 396 13.02 13.00 7.23
C PRO A 396 12.07 13.92 6.47
N ASP A 397 11.33 13.34 5.52
CA ASP A 397 10.37 13.97 4.59
C ASP A 397 10.85 15.10 3.68
N TYR A 398 12.05 15.66 3.91
CA TYR A 398 12.53 16.86 3.22
C TYR A 398 12.48 16.72 1.70
N SER A 399 13.10 15.68 1.13
CA SER A 399 13.11 15.50 -0.31
C SER A 399 11.72 15.29 -0.90
N HIS A 400 10.85 14.52 -0.22
CA HIS A 400 9.47 14.31 -0.68
C HIS A 400 8.72 15.64 -0.77
N ILE A 401 8.73 16.40 0.31
CA ILE A 401 7.97 17.65 0.42
C ILE A 401 8.51 18.71 -0.55
N GLU A 402 9.82 18.92 -0.60
CA GLU A 402 10.40 19.99 -1.43
C GLU A 402 10.30 19.67 -2.92
N ILE A 403 10.47 18.41 -3.33
CA ILE A 403 10.24 18.00 -4.72
C ILE A 403 8.76 18.21 -5.09
N MET A 404 7.82 17.75 -4.25
CA MET A 404 6.39 17.94 -4.55
C MET A 404 6.00 19.40 -4.67
N LYS A 405 6.44 20.27 -3.74
CA LYS A 405 6.17 21.71 -3.82
C LYS A 405 6.72 22.33 -5.09
N GLU A 406 7.92 21.94 -5.52
CA GLU A 406 8.52 22.48 -6.74
C GLU A 406 7.77 22.00 -8.00
N LEU A 407 7.39 20.72 -8.05
CA LEU A 407 6.57 20.18 -9.14
C LEU A 407 5.20 20.88 -9.23
N MET A 408 4.51 21.06 -8.10
CA MET A 408 3.20 21.73 -8.03
C MET A 408 3.28 23.18 -8.53
N LYS A 409 4.32 23.93 -8.12
CA LYS A 409 4.57 25.31 -8.59
C LYS A 409 4.83 25.41 -10.09
N ASN A 410 5.29 24.33 -10.71
CA ASN A 410 5.65 24.27 -12.13
C ASN A 410 4.56 23.58 -12.98
N ASP A 411 3.32 23.56 -12.50
CA ASP A 411 2.13 23.00 -13.17
C ASP A 411 2.26 21.51 -13.50
N ILE A 412 2.92 20.74 -12.64
CA ILE A 412 3.04 19.28 -12.78
C ILE A 412 2.06 18.62 -11.81
N LEU A 413 1.13 17.84 -12.37
CA LEU A 413 0.21 17.00 -11.58
C LEU A 413 1.00 15.92 -10.84
N ILE A 414 0.65 15.67 -9.58
CA ILE A 414 1.32 14.66 -8.77
C ILE A 414 0.31 13.60 -8.33
N VAL A 415 0.66 12.34 -8.54
CA VAL A 415 0.03 11.20 -7.85
C VAL A 415 1.03 10.65 -6.85
N ALA A 416 0.60 10.33 -5.63
CA ALA A 416 1.51 9.88 -4.59
C ALA A 416 1.01 8.61 -3.91
N THR A 417 1.94 7.71 -3.55
CA THR A 417 1.63 6.48 -2.81
C THR A 417 2.64 6.24 -1.67
N GLY A 418 2.35 5.28 -0.80
CA GLY A 418 3.25 4.86 0.28
C GLY A 418 3.61 5.97 1.26
N CYS A 419 4.86 5.97 1.74
CA CYS A 419 5.34 6.97 2.70
C CYS A 419 5.48 8.38 2.11
N ALA A 420 5.60 8.50 0.78
CA ALA A 420 5.60 9.78 0.09
C ALA A 420 4.22 10.47 0.17
N ALA A 421 3.13 9.72 -0.02
CA ALA A 421 1.76 10.22 0.20
C ALA A 421 1.54 10.66 1.65
N GLN A 422 2.04 9.89 2.62
CA GLN A 422 1.96 10.29 4.04
C GLN A 422 2.81 11.52 4.36
N ALA A 423 3.96 11.68 3.72
CA ALA A 423 4.73 12.93 3.81
C ALA A 423 3.95 14.12 3.24
N ALA A 424 3.25 13.94 2.12
CA ALA A 424 2.36 14.94 1.53
C ALA A 424 1.20 15.30 2.48
N ALA A 425 0.56 14.30 3.09
CA ALA A 425 -0.52 14.47 4.06
C ALA A 425 -0.07 15.33 5.24
N LYS A 426 1.05 14.96 5.90
CA LYS A 426 1.62 15.69 7.04
C LYS A 426 2.05 17.12 6.72
N ALA A 427 2.38 17.39 5.45
CA ALA A 427 2.77 18.71 4.97
C ALA A 427 1.58 19.55 4.47
N GLY A 428 0.36 19.02 4.52
CA GLY A 428 -0.85 19.70 4.05
C GLY A 428 -0.98 19.74 2.52
N LEU A 429 -0.17 18.97 1.78
CA LEU A 429 -0.17 18.96 0.32
C LEU A 429 -1.34 18.15 -0.27
N LEU A 430 -2.02 17.34 0.56
CA LEU A 430 -3.23 16.61 0.19
C LEU A 430 -4.52 17.33 0.64
N SER A 431 -4.43 18.59 1.08
CA SER A 431 -5.59 19.45 1.31
C SER A 431 -6.03 20.11 0.01
N LYS A 432 -7.33 20.36 -0.17
CA LYS A 432 -7.83 21.16 -1.30
C LYS A 432 -7.25 22.57 -1.32
N ASP A 433 -6.86 23.10 -0.16
CA ASP A 433 -6.17 24.40 -0.06
C ASP A 433 -4.73 24.37 -0.60
N ALA A 434 -4.15 23.18 -0.80
CA ALA A 434 -2.82 23.07 -1.39
C ALA A 434 -2.76 23.61 -2.83
N LYS A 435 -3.91 23.79 -3.51
CA LYS A 435 -3.99 24.45 -4.82
C LYS A 435 -3.43 25.88 -4.82
N TYR A 436 -3.39 26.56 -3.68
CA TYR A 436 -2.77 27.89 -3.56
C TYR A 436 -1.24 27.83 -3.56
N LEU A 437 -0.64 26.63 -3.48
CA LEU A 437 0.79 26.39 -3.65
C LEU A 437 1.16 26.04 -5.09
N CYS A 438 0.16 25.71 -5.93
CA CYS A 438 0.35 25.31 -7.32
C CYS A 438 0.64 26.51 -8.22
N GLY A 439 1.23 26.24 -9.39
CA GLY A 439 1.23 27.18 -10.51
C GLY A 439 -0.19 27.46 -11.01
N ASP A 440 -0.34 28.50 -11.83
CA ASP A 440 -1.66 28.98 -12.28
C ASP A 440 -2.44 27.92 -13.07
N GLY A 441 -1.75 27.08 -13.84
CA GLY A 441 -2.36 26.04 -14.66
C GLY A 441 -2.91 24.89 -13.83
N LEU A 442 -2.08 24.32 -12.95
CA LEU A 442 -2.52 23.25 -12.04
C LEU A 442 -3.57 23.76 -11.05
N ARG A 443 -3.43 24.99 -10.52
CA ARG A 443 -4.46 25.60 -9.68
C ARG A 443 -5.79 25.72 -10.41
N ARG A 444 -5.79 26.15 -11.68
CA ARG A 444 -7.00 26.24 -12.49
C ARG A 444 -7.66 24.88 -12.68
N VAL A 445 -6.88 23.81 -12.90
CA VAL A 445 -7.41 22.45 -12.99
C VAL A 445 -8.01 22.00 -11.66
N CYS A 446 -7.35 22.22 -10.53
CA CYS A 446 -7.92 21.93 -9.20
C CYS A 446 -9.22 22.70 -8.95
N ASP A 447 -9.31 23.98 -9.35
CA ASP A 447 -10.56 24.75 -9.19
C ASP A 447 -11.72 24.23 -10.07
N LEU A 448 -11.42 23.53 -11.16
CA LEU A 448 -12.44 22.98 -12.07
C LEU A 448 -12.91 21.59 -11.61
N VAL A 449 -11.98 20.75 -11.16
CA VAL A 449 -12.23 19.34 -10.80
C VAL A 449 -12.51 19.16 -9.30
N ASP A 450 -12.38 20.23 -8.50
CA ASP A 450 -12.54 20.31 -7.04
C ASP A 450 -11.56 19.46 -6.21
#